data_AF-A0A5P2QNR6-F1
#
_entry.id   AF-A0A5P2QNR6-F1
#
_cell.length_a   1.000
_cell.length_b   1.000
_cell.length_c   1.000
_cell.angle_alpha   90.00
_cell.angle_beta   90.00
_cell.angle_gamma   90.00
#
_symmetry.space_group_name_H-M   'P 1'
#
loop_
_entity.id
_entity.type
_entity.pdbx_description
1 polymer ?
#
loop_
_entity_poly.entity_id
_entity_poly.type
_entity_poly.pdbx_seq_one_letter_code
_entity_poly.pdbx_strand_id
1 'polypeptide(L)' 'MTETLPFEKKHRDGSLWVVGQTLEGQPTGYWEWFRRDGSKLRSGYFENGEQVGDWTTYDSAGRVYKFTKMKR' A
#
# COMPACT_ATOMS: atom_id res chain seq x y z
N MET A 1 -14.50 19.67 -3.21
CA MET A 1 -13.98 18.99 -2.00
C MET A 1 -13.72 17.57 -2.44
N THR A 2 -12.46 17.20 -2.64
CA THR A 2 -12.08 15.85 -3.08
C THR A 2 -12.07 14.94 -1.86
N GLU A 3 -13.11 14.14 -1.70
CA GLU A 3 -13.21 13.19 -0.58
C GLU A 3 -12.47 11.91 -0.93
N THR A 4 -11.48 11.55 -0.12
CA THR A 4 -10.82 10.25 -0.22
C THR A 4 -11.62 9.20 0.53
N LEU A 5 -11.93 8.08 -0.11
CA LEU A 5 -12.60 6.94 0.51
C LEU A 5 -11.56 5.94 1.01
N PRO A 6 -11.70 5.39 2.23
CA PRO A 6 -10.85 4.31 2.69
C PRO A 6 -11.08 3.06 1.84
N PHE A 7 -10.00 2.39 1.46
CA PHE A 7 -10.02 1.12 0.75
C PHE A 7 -9.32 0.06 1.59
N GLU A 8 -9.99 -1.07 1.79
CA GLU A 8 -9.38 -2.26 2.35
C GLU A 8 -9.75 -3.49 1.54
N LYS A 9 -8.82 -4.43 1.44
CA LYS A 9 -9.06 -5.74 0.86
C LYS A 9 -8.46 -6.80 1.76
N LYS A 10 -9.18 -7.90 1.92
CA LYS A 10 -8.78 -9.06 2.72
C LYS A 10 -8.46 -10.25 1.83
N HIS A 11 -7.61 -11.14 2.31
CA HIS A 11 -7.37 -12.46 1.76
C HIS A 11 -8.62 -13.34 1.95
N ARG A 12 -8.63 -14.52 1.31
CA ARG A 12 -9.75 -15.48 1.43
C ARG A 12 -9.96 -15.98 2.86
N ASP A 13 -8.92 -15.97 3.69
CA ASP A 13 -8.97 -16.35 5.11
C ASP A 13 -9.44 -15.21 6.03
N GLY A 14 -9.73 -14.02 5.49
CA GLY A 14 -10.13 -12.85 6.24
C GLY A 14 -8.97 -11.98 6.74
N SER A 15 -7.71 -12.41 6.59
CA SER A 15 -6.55 -11.59 6.94
C SER A 15 -6.44 -10.35 6.04
N LEU A 16 -5.92 -9.25 6.58
CA LEU A 16 -5.75 -8.01 5.82
C LEU A 16 -4.75 -8.23 4.69
N TRP A 17 -5.10 -7.83 3.47
CA TRP A 17 -4.21 -7.95 2.31
C TRP A 17 -3.65 -6.60 1.89
N VAL A 18 -4.51 -5.60 1.78
CA VAL A 18 -4.09 -4.25 1.40
C VAL A 18 -5.03 -3.22 2.02
N VAL A 19 -4.46 -2.10 2.43
CA VAL A 19 -5.20 -0.90 2.84
C VAL A 19 -4.62 0.32 2.15
N GLY A 20 -5.48 1.30 1.93
CA GLY A 20 -5.12 2.59 1.39
C GLY A 20 -6.34 3.46 1.24
N GLN A 21 -6.26 4.43 0.35
CA GLN A 21 -7.35 5.36 0.07
C GLN A 21 -7.54 5.51 -1.43
N THR A 22 -8.76 5.79 -1.85
CA THR A 22 -9.09 6.09 -3.23
C THR A 22 -9.72 7.47 -3.33
N LEU A 23 -9.43 8.17 -4.41
CA LEU A 23 -10.07 9.43 -4.78
C LEU A 23 -10.65 9.25 -6.18
N GLU A 24 -11.95 9.50 -6.33
CA GLU A 24 -12.66 9.34 -7.61
C GLU A 24 -12.46 7.96 -8.27
N GLY A 25 -12.34 6.91 -7.43
CA GLY A 25 -12.12 5.53 -7.89
C GLY A 25 -10.66 5.17 -8.18
N GLN A 26 -9.72 6.10 -8.06
CA GLN A 26 -8.29 5.88 -8.28
C GLN A 26 -7.52 5.78 -6.96
N PRO A 27 -6.53 4.88 -6.83
CA PRO A 27 -5.63 4.84 -5.68
C PRO A 27 -4.95 6.20 -5.43
N THR A 28 -4.99 6.65 -4.18
CA THR A 28 -4.32 7.88 -3.75
C THR A 28 -3.79 7.74 -2.31
N GLY A 29 -2.84 8.58 -1.94
CA GLY A 29 -2.29 8.62 -0.60
C GLY A 29 -1.41 7.42 -0.28
N TYR A 30 -1.34 7.06 0.99
CA TYR A 30 -0.48 5.99 1.47
C TYR A 30 -1.15 4.62 1.38
N TRP A 31 -0.40 3.63 0.93
CA TRP A 31 -0.86 2.26 0.74
C TRP A 31 0.07 1.26 1.41
N GLU A 32 -0.52 0.23 2.01
CA GLU A 32 0.19 -0.85 2.68
C GLU A 32 -0.35 -2.20 2.27
N TRP A 33 0.55 -3.14 1.98
CA TRP A 33 0.23 -4.52 1.71
C TRP A 33 0.73 -5.39 2.85
N PHE A 34 -0.07 -6.39 3.18
CA PHE A 34 0.20 -7.34 4.25
C PHE A 34 0.13 -8.77 3.71
N ARG A 35 0.98 -9.62 4.30
CA ARG A 35 0.92 -11.07 4.10
C ARG A 35 -0.19 -11.67 4.96
N ARG A 36 -0.49 -12.94 4.74
CA ARG A 36 -1.53 -13.67 5.50
C ARG A 36 -1.23 -13.78 7.00
N ASP A 37 0.05 -13.74 7.37
CA ASP A 37 0.49 -13.70 8.77
C ASP A 37 0.38 -12.30 9.42
N GLY A 38 -0.10 -11.30 8.68
CA GLY A 38 -0.20 -9.91 9.12
C GLY A 38 1.09 -9.11 9.01
N SER A 39 2.21 -9.72 8.60
CA SER A 39 3.47 -9.00 8.38
C SER A 39 3.34 -8.06 7.18
N LYS A 40 3.92 -6.86 7.32
CA LYS A 40 3.96 -5.88 6.24
C LYS A 40 4.80 -6.45 5.09
N LEU A 41 4.24 -6.44 3.89
CA LEU A 41 4.89 -6.87 2.65
C LEU A 41 5.50 -5.68 1.93
N ARG A 42 4.72 -4.61 1.78
CA ARG A 42 5.12 -3.42 1.02
C ARG A 42 4.38 -2.20 1.54
N SER A 43 4.96 -1.03 1.36
CA SER A 43 4.25 0.25 1.48
C SER A 43 4.79 1.29 0.52
N GLY A 44 3.96 2.29 0.22
CA GLY A 44 4.30 3.37 -0.70
C GLY A 44 3.14 4.33 -0.88
N TYR A 45 3.27 5.25 -1.84
CA TYR A 45 2.26 6.26 -2.12
C TYR A 45 1.74 6.14 -3.54
N PHE A 46 0.47 6.50 -3.71
CA PHE A 46 -0.15 6.70 -5.00
C PHE A 46 -0.65 8.15 -5.15
N GLU A 47 -0.61 8.65 -6.37
CA GLU A 47 -1.22 9.90 -6.77
C GLU A 47 -1.93 9.66 -8.10
N ASN A 48 -3.25 9.88 -8.15
CA ASN A 48 -4.07 9.66 -9.35
C ASN A 48 -3.86 8.26 -9.99
N GLY A 49 -3.79 7.22 -9.16
CA GLY A 49 -3.59 5.85 -9.59
C GLY A 49 -2.14 5.47 -9.97
N GLU A 50 -1.21 6.42 -9.98
CA GLU A 50 0.20 6.17 -10.28
C GLU A 50 1.03 6.00 -9.01
N GLN A 51 1.99 5.07 -9.03
CA GLN A 51 2.92 4.88 -7.92
C GLN A 51 3.87 6.09 -7.86
N VAL A 52 3.91 6.76 -6.71
CA VAL A 52 4.75 7.94 -6.49
C VAL A 52 5.59 7.80 -5.23
N GLY A 53 6.64 8.61 -5.15
CA GLY A 53 7.51 8.70 -3.99
C GLY A 53 8.33 7.43 -3.75
N ASP A 54 8.58 7.18 -2.47
CA ASP A 54 9.44 6.09 -2.05
C ASP A 54 8.62 4.84 -1.70
N TRP A 55 9.10 3.71 -2.19
CA TRP A 55 8.48 2.41 -1.99
C TRP A 55 9.37 1.51 -1.17
N THR A 56 8.80 0.91 -0.14
CA THR A 56 9.52 0.01 0.76
C THR A 56 8.88 -1.37 0.69
N THR A 57 9.69 -2.38 0.39
CA THR A 57 9.34 -3.80 0.50
C THR A 57 10.04 -4.35 1.73
N TYR A 58 9.31 -5.10 2.54
CA TYR A 58 9.81 -5.68 3.77
C TYR A 58 9.98 -7.20 3.60
N ASP A 59 10.90 -7.81 4.34
CA ASP A 59 11.04 -9.26 4.42
C ASP A 59 9.98 -9.88 5.36
N SER A 60 10.05 -11.20 5.57
CA SER A 60 9.15 -11.92 6.49
C SER A 60 9.37 -11.56 7.97
N ALA A 61 10.52 -10.99 8.33
CA ALA A 61 10.81 -10.51 9.67
C ALA A 61 10.43 -9.03 9.87
N GLY A 62 9.85 -8.39 8.84
CA GLY A 62 9.45 -6.97 8.87
C GLY A 62 10.61 -5.99 8.65
N ARG A 63 11.80 -6.45 8.27
CA ARG A 63 12.94 -5.56 7.95
C ARG A 63 12.83 -5.06 6.52
N VAL A 64 13.36 -3.87 6.25
CA VAL A 64 13.41 -3.32 4.89
C VAL A 64 14.29 -4.22 4.02
N TYR A 65 13.66 -4.91 3.09
CA TYR A 65 14.33 -5.76 2.11
C TYR A 65 14.76 -4.95 0.88
N LYS A 66 13.87 -4.05 0.42
CA LYS A 66 14.15 -3.22 -0.74
C LYS A 66 13.50 -1.86 -0.56
N PHE A 67 14.29 -0.83 -0.81
CA PHE A 67 13.82 0.53 -0.87
C PHE A 67 14.00 1.06 -2.29
N THR A 68 12.93 1.57 -2.89
CA THR A 68 12.90 2.05 -4.28
C THR A 68 12.49 3.51 -4.25
N LYS A 69 13.43 4.40 -4.58
CA LYS A 69 13.10 5.80 -4.87
C LYS A 69 12.60 5.88 -6.30
N MET A 70 11.33 6.20 -6.50
CA MET A 70 10.87 6.56 -7.84
C MET A 70 11.45 7.95 -8.13
N LYS A 71 12.41 8.02 -9.06
CA LYS A 71 12.91 9.31 -9.54
C LYS A 71 11.77 10.00 -10.27
N ARG A 72 11.48 11.25 -9.87
CA ARG A 72 10.68 12.19 -10.66
C ARG A 72 11.33 12.45 -12.01
#